data_AF-A0A7Y2XQH0-F1
#
_entry.id   AF-A0A7Y2XQH0-F1
#
_cell.length_a   1.000
_cell.length_b   1.000
_cell.length_c   1.000
_cell.angle_alpha   90.00
_cell.angle_beta   90.00
_cell.angle_gamma   90.00
#
_symmetry.space_group_name_H-M   'P 1'
#
loop_
_entity.id
_entity.type
_entity.pdbx_description
1 polymer ?
#
loop_
_entity_poly.entity_id
_entity_poly.type
_entity_poly.pdbx_seq_one_letter_code
_entity_poly.pdbx_strand_id
1 'polypeptide(L)'
;MSSNHTLTADELLKLRQRLDEIDTGIVDLIAERQAVVTTIGEHKLKTGSPLRHYEREREVIDRGVARAESLGLEGAVAREILQTLIHHSLSNQETHKLVQSYHGHGQRALVVGGLGRMGVWMSRYLDMVGYNVDVADRVNVETPFRRVDDWEAVVNDYDLIVVAVPLRPSNEILMRLAELKPQGLVFDIGSLKSPMREGLDAMRDSGCRICS
;
A
#
# COMPACT_ATOMS: atom_id res chain seq x y z
N MET A 1 36.49 0.26 -29.82
CA MET A 1 37.57 -0.45 -29.10
C MET A 1 37.25 -0.36 -27.62
N SER A 2 36.51 -1.34 -27.09
CA SER A 2 36.22 -1.38 -25.65
C SER A 2 37.43 -1.98 -24.95
N SER A 3 38.19 -1.13 -24.25
CA SER A 3 39.26 -1.56 -23.35
C SER A 3 38.64 -2.37 -22.22
N ASN A 4 38.82 -3.70 -22.27
CA ASN A 4 38.42 -4.61 -21.20
C ASN A 4 39.45 -4.48 -20.06
N HIS A 5 39.38 -3.37 -19.31
CA HIS A 5 40.20 -3.16 -18.13
C HIS A 5 39.55 -3.90 -16.96
N THR A 6 40.11 -5.06 -16.61
CA THR A 6 39.68 -5.81 -15.43
C THR A 6 40.14 -5.07 -14.18
N LEU A 7 39.19 -4.70 -13.32
CA LEU A 7 39.47 -4.03 -12.04
C LEU A 7 40.43 -4.86 -11.19
N THR A 8 41.39 -4.19 -10.56
CA THR A 8 42.21 -4.81 -9.52
C THR A 8 41.38 -5.06 -8.25
N ALA A 9 41.84 -5.96 -7.38
CA ALA A 9 41.17 -6.27 -6.11
C ALA A 9 41.00 -5.01 -5.22
N ASP A 10 42.00 -4.13 -5.20
CA ASP A 10 41.98 -2.89 -4.42
C ASP A 10 41.00 -1.85 -4.99
N GLU A 11 40.90 -1.74 -6.33
CA GLU A 11 39.93 -0.85 -6.97
C GLU A 11 38.49 -1.33 -6.73
N LEU A 12 38.26 -2.65 -6.80
CA LEU A 12 36.96 -3.23 -6.48
C LEU A 12 36.58 -2.99 -5.01
N LEU A 13 37.54 -3.10 -4.09
CA LEU A 13 37.31 -2.81 -2.67
C LEU A 13 36.90 -1.34 -2.45
N LYS A 14 37.59 -0.40 -3.09
CA LYS A 14 37.25 1.04 -3.00
C LYS A 14 35.85 1.33 -3.55
N LEU A 15 35.46 0.70 -4.66
CA LEU A 15 34.11 0.85 -5.21
C LEU A 15 33.04 0.31 -4.26
N ARG A 16 33.29 -0.82 -3.59
CA ARG A 16 32.37 -1.37 -2.59
C ARG A 16 32.22 -0.45 -1.38
N GLN A 17 33.34 0.06 -0.84
CA GLN A 17 33.29 1.04 0.24
C GLN A 17 32.49 2.29 -0.17
N ARG A 18 32.65 2.74 -1.41
CA ARG A 18 31.87 3.87 -1.92
C ARG A 18 30.38 3.55 -2.03
N LEU A 19 30.01 2.32 -2.38
CA LEU A 19 28.60 1.90 -2.37
C LEU A 19 28.05 1.88 -0.95
N ASP A 20 28.80 1.32 0.02
CA ASP A 20 28.38 1.28 1.42
C ASP A 20 28.14 2.70 1.99
N GLU A 21 29.00 3.67 1.64
CA GLU A 21 28.83 5.09 1.99
C GLU A 21 27.55 5.69 1.37
N ILE A 22 27.28 5.38 0.10
CA ILE A 22 26.08 5.87 -0.60
C ILE A 22 24.84 5.28 0.03
N ASP A 23 24.82 3.97 0.28
CA ASP A 23 23.68 3.26 0.86
C ASP A 23 23.37 3.76 2.28
N THR A 24 24.41 4.01 3.08
CA THR A 24 24.27 4.66 4.40
C THR A 24 23.67 6.05 4.24
N GLY A 25 24.18 6.87 3.32
CA GLY A 25 23.66 8.21 3.05
C GLY A 25 22.21 8.22 2.56
N ILE A 26 21.77 7.20 1.81
CA ILE A 26 20.37 7.04 1.41
C ILE A 26 19.48 6.86 2.65
N VAL A 27 19.88 5.99 3.58
CA VAL A 27 19.13 5.74 4.82
C VAL A 27 19.06 7.01 5.68
N ASP A 28 20.17 7.74 5.82
CA ASP A 28 20.23 9.00 6.57
C ASP A 28 19.29 10.07 5.97
N LEU A 29 19.31 10.23 4.64
CA LEU A 29 18.43 11.17 3.94
C LEU A 29 16.94 10.79 4.08
N ILE A 30 16.63 9.49 4.12
CA ILE A 30 15.27 9.00 4.38
C ILE A 30 14.84 9.37 5.80
N ALA A 31 15.70 9.20 6.80
CA ALA A 31 15.43 9.57 8.18
C ALA A 31 15.20 11.09 8.33
N GLU A 32 16.05 11.91 7.71
CA GLU A 32 15.90 13.36 7.70
C GLU A 32 14.57 13.78 7.05
N ARG A 33 14.25 13.19 5.88
CA ARG A 33 12.96 13.42 5.19
C ARG A 33 11.79 13.11 6.12
N GLN A 34 11.85 12.01 6.88
CA GLN A 34 10.78 11.61 7.79
C GLN A 34 10.60 12.60 8.95
N ALA A 35 11.69 13.15 9.49
CA ALA A 35 11.63 14.19 10.53
C ALA A 35 10.97 15.48 10.02
N VAL A 36 11.30 15.91 8.80
CA VAL A 36 10.68 17.08 8.15
C VAL A 36 9.19 16.84 7.94
N VAL A 37 8.81 15.69 7.41
CA VAL A 37 7.40 15.34 7.17
C VAL A 37 6.62 15.34 8.49
N THR A 38 7.17 14.78 9.56
CA THR A 38 6.56 14.77 10.90
C THR A 38 6.27 16.18 11.41
N THR A 39 7.26 17.08 11.34
CA THR A 39 7.09 18.50 11.71
C THR A 39 5.98 19.18 10.90
N ILE A 40 5.91 18.93 9.58
CA ILE A 40 4.84 19.46 8.72
C ILE A 40 3.47 18.90 9.14
N GLY A 41 3.40 17.62 9.48
CA GLY A 41 2.19 16.96 9.97
C GLY A 41 1.67 17.60 11.27
N GLU A 42 2.54 17.81 12.25
CA GLU A 42 2.20 18.49 13.50
C GLU A 42 1.66 19.91 13.29
N HIS A 43 2.26 20.67 12.39
CA HIS A 43 1.78 22.00 12.05
C HIS A 43 0.38 21.96 11.42
N LYS A 44 0.16 21.08 10.43
CA LYS A 44 -1.14 20.92 9.77
C LYS A 44 -2.24 20.50 10.75
N LEU A 45 -1.91 19.68 11.75
CA LEU A 45 -2.84 19.31 12.83
C LEU A 45 -3.28 20.52 13.66
N LYS A 46 -2.32 21.37 14.05
CA LYS A 46 -2.62 22.60 14.81
C LYS A 46 -3.48 23.58 14.02
N THR A 47 -3.34 23.61 12.69
CA THR A 47 -4.08 24.51 11.80
C THR A 47 -5.36 23.91 11.22
N GLY A 48 -5.71 22.66 11.57
CA GLY A 48 -6.90 21.97 11.04
C GLY A 48 -6.84 21.64 9.54
N SER A 49 -5.65 21.64 8.94
CA SER A 49 -5.46 21.38 7.52
C SER A 49 -5.36 19.88 7.22
N PRO A 50 -5.81 19.39 6.05
CA PRO A 50 -5.70 17.98 5.70
C PRO A 50 -4.25 17.49 5.70
N LEU A 51 -3.99 16.35 6.34
CA LEU A 51 -2.66 15.72 6.38
C LEU A 51 -2.23 15.29 4.96
N ARG A 52 -3.17 14.69 4.21
CA ARG A 52 -2.95 14.18 2.86
C ARG A 52 -3.30 15.23 1.79
N HIS A 53 -2.41 15.43 0.83
CA HIS A 53 -2.55 16.40 -0.27
C HIS A 53 -2.15 15.72 -1.58
N TYR A 54 -3.11 15.08 -2.25
CA TYR A 54 -2.88 14.25 -3.44
C TYR A 54 -2.17 14.99 -4.58
N GLU A 55 -2.53 16.26 -4.83
CA GLU A 55 -1.87 17.06 -5.86
C GLU A 55 -0.39 17.26 -5.55
N ARG A 56 -0.06 17.51 -4.27
CA ARG A 56 1.32 17.67 -3.83
C ARG A 56 2.11 16.36 -3.89
N GLU A 57 1.49 15.24 -3.54
CA GLU A 57 2.09 13.91 -3.67
C GLU A 57 2.44 13.59 -5.13
N ARG A 58 1.50 13.86 -6.05
CA ARG A 58 1.73 13.71 -7.49
C ARG A 58 2.89 14.57 -7.98
N GLU A 59 2.91 15.85 -7.60
CA GLU A 59 4.01 16.76 -7.96
C GLU A 59 5.39 16.26 -7.47
N VAL A 60 5.46 15.71 -6.25
CA VAL A 60 6.70 15.17 -5.70
C VAL A 60 7.19 13.99 -6.53
N ILE A 61 6.29 13.08 -6.89
CA ILE A 61 6.60 11.92 -7.73
C ILE A 61 7.04 12.37 -9.12
N ASP A 62 6.29 13.25 -9.78
CA ASP A 62 6.58 13.68 -11.15
C ASP A 62 7.93 14.42 -11.24
N ARG A 63 8.25 15.28 -10.26
CA ARG A 63 9.58 15.91 -10.18
C ARG A 63 10.69 14.89 -9.99
N GLY A 64 10.47 13.87 -9.17
CA GLY A 64 11.43 12.81 -8.92
C GLY A 64 11.70 11.95 -10.15
N VAL A 65 10.64 11.58 -10.87
CA VAL A 65 10.71 10.85 -12.14
C VAL A 65 11.52 11.64 -13.16
N ALA A 66 11.18 12.91 -13.39
CA ALA A 66 11.91 13.77 -14.32
C ALA A 66 13.39 13.91 -13.93
N ARG A 67 13.70 13.98 -12.62
CA ARG A 67 15.07 14.05 -12.14
C ARG A 67 15.83 12.74 -12.40
N ALA A 68 15.21 11.59 -12.16
CA ALA A 68 15.83 10.29 -12.39
C ALA A 68 16.15 10.07 -13.87
N GLU A 69 15.19 10.39 -14.74
CA GLU A 69 15.37 10.34 -16.19
C GLU A 69 16.50 11.27 -16.65
N SER A 70 16.62 12.47 -16.06
CA SER A 70 17.73 13.40 -16.36
C SER A 70 19.12 12.87 -15.98
N LEU A 71 19.18 11.86 -15.09
CA LEU A 71 20.41 11.21 -14.64
C LEU A 71 20.64 9.86 -15.34
N GLY A 72 19.81 9.49 -16.32
CA GLY A 72 19.90 8.21 -17.02
C GLY A 72 19.34 7.01 -16.25
N LEU A 73 18.57 7.26 -15.19
CA LEU A 73 17.85 6.22 -14.45
C LEU A 73 16.45 6.02 -15.04
N GLU A 74 15.90 4.81 -14.89
CA GLU A 74 14.52 4.54 -15.27
C GLU A 74 13.56 5.27 -14.32
N GLY A 75 12.62 6.04 -14.87
CA GLY A 75 11.64 6.81 -14.09
C GLY A 75 10.79 5.96 -13.14
N ALA A 76 10.57 4.68 -13.48
CA ALA A 76 9.86 3.72 -12.64
C ALA A 76 10.53 3.53 -11.27
N VAL A 77 11.86 3.46 -11.21
CA VAL A 77 12.62 3.27 -9.95
C VAL A 77 12.38 4.44 -9.00
N ALA A 78 12.47 5.68 -9.50
CA ALA A 78 12.23 6.86 -8.68
C ALA A 78 10.78 6.97 -8.21
N ARG A 79 9.83 6.57 -9.07
CA ARG A 79 8.41 6.51 -8.70
C ARG A 79 8.18 5.54 -7.55
N GLU A 80 8.72 4.32 -7.63
CA GLU A 80 8.56 3.30 -6.60
C GLU A 80 9.15 3.73 -5.25
N ILE A 81 10.37 4.28 -5.26
CA ILE A 81 11.02 4.80 -4.05
C ILE A 81 10.18 5.92 -3.43
N LEU A 82 9.82 6.94 -4.21
CA LEU A 82 9.08 8.09 -3.68
C LEU A 82 7.68 7.73 -3.20
N GLN A 83 6.98 6.84 -3.90
CA GLN A 83 5.68 6.32 -3.43
C GLN A 83 5.84 5.59 -2.11
N THR A 84 6.85 4.73 -1.98
CA THR A 84 7.15 4.00 -0.73
C THR A 84 7.42 4.96 0.42
N LEU A 85 8.24 5.99 0.19
CA LEU A 85 8.58 6.99 1.21
C LEU A 85 7.39 7.89 1.59
N ILE A 86 6.52 8.24 0.63
CA ILE A 86 5.28 8.98 0.91
C ILE A 86 4.34 8.11 1.76
N HIS A 87 4.13 6.86 1.37
CA HIS A 87 3.27 5.93 2.08
C HIS A 87 3.73 5.72 3.53
N HIS A 88 5.01 5.37 3.75
CA HIS A 88 5.55 5.21 5.11
C HIS A 88 5.41 6.47 5.96
N SER A 89 5.55 7.65 5.35
CA SER A 89 5.45 8.90 6.08
C SER A 89 4.02 9.23 6.54
N LEU A 90 3.01 8.86 5.74
CA LEU A 90 1.60 8.97 6.11
C LEU A 90 1.24 7.95 7.17
N SER A 91 1.70 6.71 7.00
CA SER A 91 1.44 5.65 7.95
C SER A 91 2.04 5.97 9.32
N ASN A 92 3.26 6.50 9.44
CA ASN A 92 3.80 6.93 10.74
C ASN A 92 3.06 8.11 11.39
N GLN A 93 2.51 9.04 10.59
CA GLN A 93 1.66 10.12 11.11
C GLN A 93 0.28 9.63 11.54
N GLU A 94 -0.26 8.64 10.86
CA GLU A 94 -1.47 7.93 11.25
C GLU A 94 -1.21 7.01 12.43
N THR A 95 -0.04 6.37 12.56
CA THR A 95 0.36 5.54 13.71
C THR A 95 0.39 6.37 14.99
N HIS A 96 0.85 7.62 14.95
CA HIS A 96 0.76 8.52 16.12
C HIS A 96 -0.69 8.83 16.55
N LYS A 97 -1.68 8.72 15.64
CA LYS A 97 -3.11 8.75 15.99
C LYS A 97 -3.65 7.36 16.38
N LEU A 98 -3.21 6.29 15.70
CA LEU A 98 -3.68 4.90 15.90
C LEU A 98 -3.19 4.29 17.22
N VAL A 99 -2.01 4.67 17.70
CA VAL A 99 -1.53 4.29 19.05
C VAL A 99 -2.44 4.87 20.15
N GLN A 100 -3.23 5.91 19.85
CA GLN A 100 -4.26 6.42 20.75
C GLN A 100 -5.68 5.90 20.45
N SER A 101 -5.89 5.18 19.34
CA SER A 101 -7.19 4.61 18.98
C SER A 101 -7.07 3.14 18.61
N TYR A 102 -7.08 2.27 19.63
CA TYR A 102 -7.32 0.80 19.65
C TYR A 102 -8.09 0.18 18.45
N HIS A 103 -7.60 0.26 17.21
CA HIS A 103 -8.23 -0.38 16.04
C HIS A 103 -7.26 -1.42 15.49
N GLY A 104 -7.74 -2.65 15.28
CA GLY A 104 -7.03 -3.70 14.55
C GLY A 104 -6.26 -4.73 15.39
N HIS A 105 -5.84 -4.45 16.64
CA HIS A 105 -5.04 -5.40 17.43
C HIS A 105 -5.75 -6.77 17.58
N GLY A 106 -5.28 -7.77 16.82
CA GLY A 106 -5.78 -9.15 16.83
C GLY A 106 -6.94 -9.43 15.86
N GLN A 107 -7.44 -8.42 15.13
CA GLN A 107 -8.52 -8.60 14.15
C GLN A 107 -7.97 -9.18 12.84
N ARG A 108 -8.78 -9.99 12.15
CA ARG A 108 -8.39 -10.63 10.90
C ARG A 108 -8.96 -9.86 9.71
N ALA A 109 -8.12 -9.59 8.72
CA ALA A 109 -8.54 -8.95 7.47
C ALA A 109 -8.25 -9.86 6.26
N LEU A 110 -9.20 -9.93 5.34
CA LEU A 110 -9.05 -10.59 4.05
C LEU A 110 -9.00 -9.54 2.94
N VAL A 111 -8.00 -9.61 2.06
CA VAL A 111 -7.93 -8.76 0.86
C VAL A 111 -8.15 -9.62 -0.39
N VAL A 112 -9.32 -9.50 -1.00
CA VAL A 112 -9.66 -10.11 -2.29
C VAL A 112 -9.10 -9.25 -3.41
N GLY A 113 -8.28 -9.83 -4.29
CA GLY A 113 -7.43 -9.07 -5.21
C GLY A 113 -6.14 -8.54 -4.56
N GLY A 114 -5.72 -9.16 -3.45
CA GLY A 114 -4.59 -8.73 -2.62
C GLY A 114 -3.22 -8.71 -3.31
N LEU A 115 -3.09 -9.32 -4.50
CA LEU A 115 -1.85 -9.34 -5.27
C LEU A 115 -1.87 -8.38 -6.48
N GLY A 116 -2.99 -7.69 -6.71
CA GLY A 116 -3.04 -6.52 -7.58
C GLY A 116 -2.38 -5.29 -6.95
N ARG A 117 -2.05 -4.26 -7.74
CA ARG A 117 -1.36 -3.03 -7.26
C ARG A 117 -1.98 -2.44 -5.99
N MET A 118 -3.30 -2.22 -6.00
CA MET A 118 -4.01 -1.65 -4.85
C MET A 118 -4.25 -2.67 -3.74
N GLY A 119 -4.38 -3.96 -4.06
CA GLY A 119 -4.48 -5.03 -3.07
C GLY A 119 -3.21 -5.19 -2.25
N VAL A 120 -2.04 -5.14 -2.91
CA VAL A 120 -0.72 -5.20 -2.23
C VAL A 120 -0.58 -4.01 -1.30
N TRP A 121 -0.94 -2.81 -1.77
CA TRP A 121 -0.91 -1.60 -0.97
C TRP A 121 -1.82 -1.73 0.27
N MET A 122 -3.07 -2.17 0.08
CA MET A 122 -4.02 -2.33 1.17
C MET A 122 -3.57 -3.38 2.18
N SER A 123 -3.05 -4.51 1.71
CA SER A 123 -2.58 -5.60 2.57
C SER A 123 -1.46 -5.12 3.49
N ARG A 124 -0.49 -4.35 2.95
CA ARG A 124 0.59 -3.74 3.75
C ARG A 124 0.09 -2.68 4.72
N TYR A 125 -0.89 -1.87 4.31
CA TYR A 125 -1.48 -0.88 5.21
C TYR A 125 -2.19 -1.54 6.40
N LEU A 126 -3.02 -2.55 6.14
CA LEU A 126 -3.76 -3.27 7.17
C LEU A 126 -2.84 -3.99 8.17
N ASP A 127 -1.79 -4.64 7.67
CA ASP A 127 -0.75 -5.26 8.48
C ASP A 127 -0.05 -4.22 9.38
N MET A 128 0.33 -3.07 8.80
CA MET A 128 0.96 -1.99 9.54
C MET A 128 0.07 -1.39 10.64
N VAL A 129 -1.25 -1.33 10.44
CA VAL A 129 -2.20 -0.86 11.48
C VAL A 129 -2.66 -1.97 12.43
N GLY A 130 -2.11 -3.18 12.30
CA GLY A 130 -2.19 -4.25 13.30
C GLY A 130 -3.17 -5.38 13.01
N TYR A 131 -3.71 -5.48 11.78
CA TYR A 131 -4.54 -6.62 11.38
C TYR A 131 -3.68 -7.84 11.03
N ASN A 132 -4.20 -9.03 11.29
CA ASN A 132 -3.70 -10.27 10.70
C ASN A 132 -4.26 -10.40 9.28
N VAL A 133 -3.41 -10.18 8.27
CA VAL A 133 -3.84 -10.07 6.87
C VAL A 133 -3.65 -11.39 6.10
N ASP A 134 -4.74 -11.87 5.54
CA ASP A 134 -4.77 -12.95 4.54
C ASP A 134 -5.15 -12.37 3.16
N VAL A 135 -4.65 -12.95 2.08
CA VAL A 135 -4.92 -12.50 0.70
C VAL A 135 -5.54 -13.60 -0.14
N ALA A 136 -6.54 -13.25 -0.96
CA ALA A 136 -7.15 -14.12 -1.94
C ALA A 136 -7.02 -13.50 -3.33
N ASP A 137 -6.29 -14.13 -4.23
CA ASP A 137 -6.07 -13.63 -5.59
C ASP A 137 -5.84 -14.80 -6.56
N ARG A 138 -6.20 -14.59 -7.83
CA ARG A 138 -5.94 -15.54 -8.93
C ARG A 138 -4.51 -15.39 -9.47
N VAL A 139 -3.88 -14.24 -9.22
CA VAL A 139 -2.50 -13.98 -9.61
C VAL A 139 -1.57 -14.82 -8.75
N ASN A 140 -0.64 -15.55 -9.37
CA ASN A 140 0.35 -16.33 -8.64
C ASN A 140 1.67 -15.55 -8.55
N VAL A 141 1.77 -14.67 -7.56
CA VAL A 141 2.97 -13.89 -7.23
C VAL A 141 3.34 -14.15 -5.77
N GLU A 142 4.63 -14.10 -5.47
CA GLU A 142 5.14 -14.27 -4.11
C GLU A 142 4.68 -13.11 -3.22
N THR A 143 4.30 -13.42 -1.99
CA THR A 143 3.75 -12.47 -1.02
C THR A 143 4.12 -12.87 0.39
N PRO A 144 4.38 -11.91 1.30
CA PRO A 144 4.61 -12.20 2.71
C PRO A 144 3.31 -12.58 3.45
N PHE A 145 2.15 -12.30 2.87
CA PHE A 145 0.84 -12.59 3.46
C PHE A 145 0.41 -14.03 3.18
N ARG A 146 -0.32 -14.63 4.12
CA ARG A 146 -0.89 -15.97 3.91
C ARG A 146 -1.92 -15.91 2.79
N ARG A 147 -1.85 -16.88 1.88
CA ARG A 147 -2.81 -17.06 0.79
C ARG A 147 -3.98 -17.92 1.20
N VAL A 148 -5.15 -17.53 0.71
CA VAL A 148 -6.42 -18.23 0.89
C VAL A 148 -7.00 -18.51 -0.49
N ASP A 149 -7.01 -19.78 -0.88
CA ASP A 149 -7.49 -20.19 -2.21
C ASP A 149 -9.02 -20.18 -2.28
N ASP A 150 -9.68 -20.70 -1.25
CA ASP A 150 -11.14 -20.72 -1.12
C ASP A 150 -11.58 -19.71 -0.06
N TRP A 151 -11.65 -18.45 -0.46
CA TRP A 151 -12.06 -17.38 0.44
C TRP A 151 -13.54 -17.44 0.81
N GLU A 152 -14.38 -18.04 -0.04
CA GLU A 152 -15.83 -18.16 0.19
C GLU A 152 -16.12 -19.01 1.42
N ALA A 153 -15.36 -20.09 1.63
CA ALA A 153 -15.50 -20.98 2.77
C ALA A 153 -15.12 -20.34 4.12
N VAL A 154 -14.30 -19.28 4.10
CA VAL A 154 -13.71 -18.67 5.30
C VAL A 154 -14.13 -17.22 5.50
N VAL A 155 -15.12 -16.69 4.78
CA VAL A 155 -15.51 -15.27 4.90
C VAL A 155 -15.89 -14.85 6.33
N ASN A 156 -16.39 -15.77 7.15
CA ASN A 156 -16.80 -15.50 8.52
C ASN A 156 -15.64 -15.51 9.53
N ASP A 157 -14.44 -15.86 9.10
CA ASP A 157 -13.23 -15.80 9.92
C ASP A 157 -12.65 -14.38 10.03
N TYR A 158 -13.17 -13.43 9.24
CA TYR A 158 -12.60 -12.09 9.08
C TYR A 158 -13.52 -11.01 9.63
N ASP A 159 -12.92 -10.07 10.34
CA ASP A 159 -13.58 -8.86 10.82
C ASP A 159 -13.72 -7.80 9.72
N LEU A 160 -12.82 -7.84 8.73
CA LEU A 160 -12.76 -6.93 7.60
C LEU A 160 -12.46 -7.69 6.30
N ILE A 161 -13.25 -7.45 5.26
CA ILE A 161 -13.01 -7.99 3.92
C ILE A 161 -12.88 -6.80 2.96
N VAL A 162 -11.73 -6.68 2.30
CA VAL A 162 -11.49 -5.67 1.28
C VAL A 162 -11.58 -6.26 -0.12
N VAL A 163 -12.41 -5.65 -0.96
CA VAL A 163 -12.55 -5.98 -2.39
C VAL A 163 -11.66 -5.04 -3.20
N ALA A 164 -10.49 -5.53 -3.61
CA ALA A 164 -9.42 -4.81 -4.31
C ALA A 164 -9.15 -5.33 -5.73
N VAL A 165 -10.21 -5.78 -6.41
CA VAL A 165 -10.16 -6.27 -7.80
C VAL A 165 -10.62 -5.19 -8.80
N PRO A 166 -10.41 -5.37 -10.12
CA PRO A 166 -10.98 -4.49 -11.14
C PRO A 166 -12.52 -4.45 -11.09
N LEU A 167 -13.09 -3.35 -11.59
CA LEU A 167 -14.51 -3.00 -11.44
C LEU A 167 -15.52 -4.10 -11.83
N ARG A 168 -15.27 -4.84 -12.93
CA ARG A 168 -16.17 -5.90 -13.39
C ARG A 168 -16.19 -7.10 -12.40
N PRO A 169 -15.03 -7.71 -12.08
CA PRO A 169 -14.94 -8.70 -11.01
C PRO A 169 -15.46 -8.25 -9.64
N SER A 170 -15.34 -6.96 -9.29
CA SER A 170 -15.83 -6.47 -7.98
C SER A 170 -17.33 -6.73 -7.81
N ASN A 171 -18.15 -6.51 -8.84
CA ASN A 171 -19.59 -6.71 -8.74
C ASN A 171 -19.94 -8.18 -8.46
N GLU A 172 -19.28 -9.12 -9.16
CA GLU A 172 -19.47 -10.56 -8.95
C GLU A 172 -19.09 -10.99 -7.53
N ILE A 173 -17.97 -10.48 -7.01
CA ILE A 173 -17.52 -10.75 -5.65
C ILE A 173 -18.49 -10.18 -4.62
N LEU A 174 -18.98 -8.96 -4.81
CA LEU A 174 -19.95 -8.33 -3.91
C LEU A 174 -21.29 -9.08 -3.91
N MET A 175 -21.78 -9.52 -5.07
CA MET A 175 -22.97 -10.37 -5.16
C MET A 175 -22.76 -11.67 -4.38
N ARG A 176 -21.59 -12.31 -4.54
CA ARG A 176 -21.29 -13.54 -3.81
C ARG A 176 -21.20 -13.33 -2.31
N LEU A 177 -20.57 -12.24 -1.86
CA LEU A 177 -20.54 -11.86 -0.45
C LEU A 177 -21.94 -11.59 0.10
N ALA A 178 -22.86 -11.05 -0.69
CA ALA A 178 -24.24 -10.82 -0.27
C ALA A 178 -25.01 -12.13 0.00
N GLU A 179 -24.70 -13.18 -0.76
CA GLU A 179 -25.25 -14.52 -0.53
C GLU A 179 -24.65 -15.16 0.74
N LEU A 180 -23.34 -15.01 0.93
CA LEU A 180 -22.60 -15.63 2.04
C LEU A 180 -22.80 -14.91 3.39
N LYS A 181 -23.20 -13.64 3.35
CA LYS A 181 -23.52 -12.81 4.53
C LYS A 181 -22.42 -12.78 5.59
N PRO A 182 -21.21 -12.29 5.26
CA PRO A 182 -20.14 -12.16 6.23
C PRO A 182 -20.56 -11.28 7.42
N GLN A 183 -20.14 -11.68 8.62
CA GLN A 183 -20.39 -10.89 9.84
C GLN A 183 -19.51 -9.63 9.92
N GLY A 184 -18.31 -9.71 9.33
CA GLY A 184 -17.35 -8.62 9.24
C GLY A 184 -17.80 -7.48 8.32
N LEU A 185 -17.07 -6.37 8.38
CA LEU A 185 -17.26 -5.24 7.47
C LEU A 185 -16.71 -5.60 6.08
N VAL A 186 -17.49 -5.39 5.03
CA VAL A 186 -17.01 -5.44 3.65
C VAL A 186 -16.71 -4.03 3.16
N PHE A 187 -15.56 -3.83 2.54
CA PHE A 187 -15.11 -2.55 2.01
C PHE A 187 -14.62 -2.68 0.57
N ASP A 188 -15.19 -1.90 -0.35
CA ASP A 188 -14.71 -1.83 -1.75
C ASP A 188 -13.85 -0.57 -1.98
N ILE A 189 -12.73 -0.74 -2.68
CA ILE A 189 -11.80 0.37 -3.02
C ILE A 189 -11.97 0.92 -4.45
N GLY A 190 -12.97 0.45 -5.19
CA GLY A 190 -13.25 0.88 -6.55
C GLY A 190 -13.62 2.37 -6.61
N SER A 191 -12.93 3.13 -7.47
CA SER A 191 -13.16 4.57 -7.64
C SER A 191 -14.46 4.92 -8.37
N LEU A 192 -15.06 3.95 -9.07
CA LEU A 192 -16.33 4.10 -9.78
C LEU A 192 -17.34 3.09 -9.26
N LYS A 193 -18.44 3.59 -8.70
CA LYS A 193 -19.47 2.74 -8.09
C LYS A 193 -20.58 2.31 -9.05
N SER A 194 -20.73 2.97 -10.19
CA SER A 194 -21.75 2.62 -11.18
C SER A 194 -21.65 1.16 -11.69
N PRO A 195 -20.47 0.56 -11.92
CA PRO A 195 -20.39 -0.81 -12.45
C PRO A 195 -20.64 -1.90 -11.41
N MET A 196 -20.70 -1.53 -10.13
CA MET A 196 -20.85 -2.44 -9.00
C MET A 196 -22.10 -2.16 -8.17
N ARG A 197 -23.01 -1.32 -8.70
CA ARG A 197 -24.19 -0.87 -7.98
C ARG A 197 -25.08 -2.05 -7.56
N GLU A 198 -25.28 -3.02 -8.45
CA GLU A 198 -26.08 -4.20 -8.16
C GLU A 198 -25.51 -5.00 -6.97
N GLY A 199 -24.19 -5.26 -6.95
CA GLY A 199 -23.54 -5.92 -5.83
C GLY A 199 -23.58 -5.13 -4.52
N LEU A 200 -23.40 -3.81 -4.59
CA LEU A 200 -23.51 -2.93 -3.41
C LEU A 200 -24.94 -2.92 -2.84
N ASP A 201 -25.95 -2.87 -3.71
CA ASP A 201 -27.35 -2.91 -3.31
C ASP A 201 -27.71 -4.29 -2.74
N ALA A 202 -27.26 -5.39 -3.37
CA ALA A 202 -27.44 -6.74 -2.83
C ALA A 202 -26.81 -6.93 -1.44
N MET A 203 -25.62 -6.36 -1.21
CA MET A 203 -24.99 -6.35 0.11
C MET A 203 -25.80 -5.58 1.15
N ARG A 204 -26.39 -4.44 0.77
CA ARG A 204 -27.27 -3.68 1.67
C ARG A 204 -28.57 -4.42 1.96
N ASP A 205 -29.20 -4.99 0.93
CA ASP A 205 -30.48 -5.69 1.03
C ASP A 205 -30.36 -7.01 1.81
N SER A 206 -29.19 -7.67 1.75
CA SER A 206 -28.88 -8.86 2.54
C SER A 206 -28.57 -8.57 4.01
N GLY A 207 -28.48 -7.28 4.40
CA GLY A 207 -28.18 -6.84 5.76
C GLY A 207 -26.69 -6.86 6.10
N CYS A 208 -25.81 -7.04 5.12
CA CYS A 208 -24.37 -7.04 5.33
C CYS A 208 -23.88 -5.63 5.70
N ARG A 209 -22.82 -5.59 6.51
CA ARG A 209 -22.10 -4.35 6.80
C ARG A 209 -21.21 -4.03 5.61
N ILE A 210 -21.55 -3.01 4.82
CA ILE A 210 -20.76 -2.60 3.67
C ILE A 210 -20.43 -1.10 3.68
N CYS A 211 -19.21 -0.77 3.30
CA CYS A 211 -18.73 0.57 3.01
C CYS A 211 -18.07 0.60 1.62
N SER A 212 -18.19 1.72 0.91
CA SER A 212 -17.82 1.82 -0.50
C SER A 212 -17.47 3.27 -0.84
#